data_AF-A0A285D419-F1
#
_entry.id   AF-A0A285D419-F1
#
_cell.length_a   1.000
_cell.length_b   1.000
_cell.length_c   1.000
_cell.angle_alpha   90.00
_cell.angle_beta   90.00
_cell.angle_gamma   90.00
#
_symmetry.space_group_name_H-M   'P 1'
#
loop_
_entity.id
_entity.type
_entity.pdbx_description
1 polymer ?
#
loop_
_entity_poly.entity_id
_entity_poly.type
_entity_poly.pdbx_seq_one_letter_code
_entity_poly.pdbx_strand_id
1 'polypeptide(L)'
;MSGNPQTPAETFAKSAPLRSATRWFFRKYPFASGYGAVACSRVAKVLCPPSADLVWADIRGIRCPVPLNDLVGRSMYLMGDLDPKLTWVIDRVLSPGDTALDAGANLGLMTALIASRVGEHGRVLAFEPSPLMQERLRRMKAANPGIPVELFPVALGRAQGESELRVPPGRRPCSTTRIGRSNMSSRFAWNPCPPSWNNVASPKSGF
;
A
#
# COMPACT_ATOMS: atom_id res chain seq x y z
N MET A 1 18.45 -24.68 -31.25
CA MET A 1 17.17 -23.97 -31.47
C MET A 1 16.96 -23.00 -30.32
N SER A 2 17.42 -21.77 -30.48
CA SER A 2 17.30 -20.69 -29.48
C SER A 2 15.87 -20.17 -29.46
N GLY A 3 15.13 -20.44 -28.38
CA GLY A 3 13.82 -19.84 -28.16
C GLY A 3 13.94 -18.32 -28.08
N ASN A 4 13.16 -17.61 -28.90
CA ASN A 4 13.04 -16.16 -28.88
C ASN A 4 12.75 -15.69 -27.43
N PRO A 5 13.53 -14.76 -26.84
CA PRO A 5 13.26 -14.30 -25.48
C PRO A 5 11.87 -13.68 -25.42
N GLN A 6 10.94 -14.36 -24.75
CA GLN A 6 9.56 -13.88 -24.62
C GLN A 6 9.55 -12.56 -23.87
N THR A 7 8.75 -11.62 -24.36
CA THR A 7 8.62 -10.32 -23.69
C THR A 7 7.95 -10.49 -22.32
N PRO A 8 8.22 -9.60 -21.34
CA PRO A 8 7.58 -9.65 -20.03
C PRO A 8 6.04 -9.63 -20.10
N ALA A 9 5.48 -8.92 -21.10
CA ALA A 9 4.04 -8.83 -21.34
C ALA A 9 3.44 -10.15 -21.86
N GLU A 10 4.10 -10.83 -22.79
CA GLU A 10 3.66 -12.14 -23.30
C GLU A 10 3.76 -13.24 -22.22
N THR A 11 4.83 -13.20 -21.43
CA THR A 11 5.01 -14.11 -20.28
C THR A 11 3.92 -13.89 -19.24
N PHE A 12 3.56 -12.62 -19.01
CA PHE A 12 2.40 -12.27 -18.19
C PHE A 12 1.12 -12.80 -18.82
N ALA A 13 0.80 -12.58 -20.09
CA ALA A 13 -0.43 -13.12 -20.68
C ALA A 13 -0.54 -14.66 -20.56
N LYS A 14 0.52 -15.40 -20.88
CA LYS A 14 0.51 -16.88 -20.92
C LYS A 14 0.39 -17.54 -19.55
N SER A 15 0.94 -16.93 -18.50
CA SER A 15 0.87 -17.48 -17.14
C SER A 15 -0.40 -17.11 -16.37
N ALA A 16 -1.40 -16.50 -17.01
CA ALA A 16 -2.66 -16.08 -16.40
C ALA A 16 -3.40 -17.18 -15.60
N PRO A 17 -3.66 -18.39 -16.14
CA PRO A 17 -4.36 -19.43 -15.37
C PRO A 17 -3.56 -19.90 -14.16
N LEU A 18 -2.24 -20.05 -14.31
CA LEU A 18 -1.36 -20.44 -13.21
C LEU A 18 -1.24 -19.34 -12.15
N ARG A 19 -1.23 -18.06 -12.54
CA ARG A 19 -1.29 -16.93 -11.61
C ARG A 19 -2.60 -16.88 -10.85
N SER A 20 -3.72 -17.08 -11.53
CA SER A 20 -5.04 -17.11 -10.89
C SER A 20 -5.13 -18.25 -9.88
N ALA A 21 -4.66 -19.45 -10.23
CA ALA A 21 -4.57 -20.59 -9.30
C ALA A 21 -3.63 -20.29 -8.11
N THR A 22 -2.46 -19.70 -8.37
CA THR A 22 -1.50 -19.31 -7.33
C THR A 22 -2.09 -18.29 -6.37
N ARG A 23 -2.74 -17.25 -6.91
CA ARG A 23 -3.43 -16.22 -6.11
C ARG A 23 -4.53 -16.83 -5.26
N TRP A 24 -5.36 -17.68 -5.85
CA TRP A 24 -6.40 -18.39 -5.14
C TRP A 24 -5.83 -19.23 -4.00
N PHE A 25 -4.76 -19.98 -4.25
CA PHE A 25 -4.10 -20.83 -3.25
C PHE A 25 -3.56 -20.02 -2.08
N PHE A 26 -2.73 -19.01 -2.32
CA PHE A 26 -2.14 -18.20 -1.24
C PHE A 26 -3.18 -17.38 -0.47
N ARG A 27 -4.31 -17.03 -1.10
CA ARG A 27 -5.43 -16.35 -0.41
C ARG A 27 -6.31 -17.30 0.40
N LYS A 28 -6.45 -18.55 -0.05
CA LYS A 28 -7.18 -19.61 0.67
C LYS A 28 -6.37 -20.19 1.82
N TYR A 29 -5.05 -20.29 1.65
CA TYR A 29 -4.12 -20.87 2.61
C TYR A 29 -3.03 -19.87 2.98
N PRO A 30 -3.39 -18.78 3.70
CA PRO A 30 -2.42 -17.78 4.10
C PRO A 30 -1.43 -18.36 5.11
N PHE A 31 -0.14 -18.33 4.78
CA PHE A 31 0.92 -18.73 5.71
C PHE A 31 1.07 -17.67 6.82
N ALA A 32 1.37 -18.07 8.05
CA ALA A 32 1.57 -17.11 9.15
C ALA A 32 2.85 -16.24 9.00
N SER A 33 3.75 -16.61 8.07
CA SER A 33 4.97 -15.86 7.75
C SER A 33 5.51 -16.27 6.37
N GLY A 34 6.54 -15.58 5.87
CA GLY A 34 7.27 -15.98 4.65
C GLY A 34 6.78 -15.33 3.34
N TYR A 35 5.83 -14.41 3.40
CA TYR A 35 5.27 -13.70 2.23
C TYR A 35 6.36 -13.00 1.42
N GLY A 36 7.31 -12.34 2.10
CA GLY A 36 8.47 -11.73 1.45
C GLY A 36 9.37 -12.75 0.74
N ALA A 37 9.58 -13.94 1.31
CA ALA A 37 10.39 -15.00 0.71
C ALA A 37 9.70 -15.57 -0.55
N VAL A 38 8.39 -15.80 -0.47
CA VAL A 38 7.57 -16.23 -1.62
C VAL A 38 7.63 -15.20 -2.73
N ALA A 39 7.39 -13.92 -2.43
CA ALA A 39 7.41 -12.86 -3.43
C ALA A 39 8.82 -12.64 -4.03
N CYS A 40 9.90 -12.94 -3.30
CA CYS A 40 11.26 -12.91 -3.82
C CYS A 40 11.66 -14.14 -4.64
N SER A 41 10.91 -15.24 -4.53
CA SER A 41 11.23 -16.52 -5.17
C SER A 41 11.29 -16.42 -6.70
N ARG A 42 12.08 -17.30 -7.31
CA ARG A 42 12.18 -17.40 -8.78
C ARG A 42 10.80 -17.68 -9.40
N VAL A 43 10.02 -18.56 -8.79
CA VAL A 43 8.67 -18.91 -9.24
C VAL A 43 7.78 -17.66 -9.25
N ALA A 44 7.75 -16.87 -8.18
CA ALA A 44 6.96 -15.64 -8.13
C ALA A 44 7.40 -14.60 -9.16
N LYS A 45 8.70 -14.50 -9.47
CA LYS A 45 9.22 -13.61 -10.51
C LYS A 45 8.92 -14.11 -11.93
N VAL A 46 8.78 -15.41 -12.15
CA VAL A 46 8.34 -15.97 -13.43
C VAL A 46 6.84 -15.76 -13.62
N LEU A 47 6.06 -15.97 -12.56
CA LEU A 47 4.62 -15.72 -12.56
C LEU A 47 4.29 -14.23 -12.72
N CYS A 48 5.00 -13.38 -11.98
CA CYS A 48 4.88 -11.94 -11.99
C CYS A 48 6.22 -11.33 -12.45
N PRO A 49 6.49 -11.36 -13.77
CA PRO A 49 7.69 -10.74 -14.34
C PRO A 49 7.79 -9.28 -13.88
N PRO A 50 8.98 -8.82 -13.47
CA PRO A 50 9.16 -7.44 -13.05
C PRO A 50 8.73 -6.47 -14.16
N SER A 51 7.66 -5.72 -13.91
CA SER A 51 7.21 -4.62 -14.77
C SER A 51 6.89 -3.38 -13.92
N ALA A 52 7.14 -2.21 -14.49
CA ALA A 52 6.71 -0.93 -13.95
C ALA A 52 5.21 -0.69 -14.19
N ASP A 53 4.59 -1.44 -15.10
CA ASP A 53 3.16 -1.38 -15.36
C ASP A 53 2.38 -1.72 -14.10
N LEU A 54 1.30 -0.97 -13.91
CA LEU A 54 0.42 -1.16 -12.76
C LEU A 54 -0.61 -2.24 -13.09
N VAL A 55 -0.72 -3.20 -12.19
CA VAL A 55 -1.76 -4.22 -12.21
C VAL A 55 -2.66 -4.05 -11.00
N TRP A 56 -3.92 -4.43 -11.13
CA TRP A 56 -4.86 -4.36 -10.02
C TRP A 56 -4.67 -5.56 -9.07
N ALA A 57 -4.31 -5.26 -7.83
CA ALA A 57 -4.39 -6.18 -6.72
C ALA A 57 -5.71 -5.97 -5.98
N ASP A 58 -6.29 -7.05 -5.46
CA ASP A 58 -7.48 -6.99 -4.62
C ASP A 58 -7.06 -7.22 -3.16
N ILE A 59 -7.28 -6.26 -2.29
CA ILE A 59 -6.95 -6.30 -0.87
C ILE A 59 -8.26 -6.29 -0.12
N ARG A 60 -8.80 -7.48 0.18
CA ARG A 60 -10.08 -7.66 0.90
C ARG A 60 -11.23 -6.85 0.28
N GLY A 61 -11.37 -6.89 -1.05
CA GLY A 61 -12.40 -6.15 -1.78
C GLY A 61 -11.99 -4.75 -2.23
N ILE A 62 -10.84 -4.23 -1.79
CA ILE A 62 -10.32 -2.92 -2.22
C ILE A 62 -9.29 -3.13 -3.34
N ARG A 63 -9.52 -2.48 -4.47
CA ARG A 63 -8.65 -2.56 -5.65
C ARG A 63 -7.49 -1.57 -5.56
N CYS A 64 -6.26 -2.06 -5.50
CA CYS A 64 -5.05 -1.26 -5.41
C CYS A 64 -4.20 -1.42 -6.69
N PRO A 65 -3.75 -0.32 -7.33
CA PRO A 65 -2.85 -0.40 -8.47
C PRO A 65 -1.41 -0.58 -7.98
N VAL A 66 -0.78 -1.71 -8.32
CA VAL A 66 0.54 -2.08 -7.82
C VAL A 66 1.51 -2.40 -8.95
N PRO A 67 2.79 -2.00 -8.84
CA PRO A 67 3.81 -2.45 -9.77
C PRO A 67 4.28 -3.87 -9.40
N LEU A 68 4.60 -4.70 -10.39
CA LEU A 68 5.15 -6.05 -10.14
C LEU A 68 6.67 -6.06 -10.06
N ASN A 69 7.31 -4.95 -10.40
CA ASN A 69 8.74 -4.81 -10.23
C ASN A 69 9.15 -4.62 -8.78
N ASP A 70 8.25 -4.42 -7.81
CA ASP A 70 8.58 -4.26 -6.38
C ASP A 70 8.15 -5.46 -5.51
N LEU A 71 8.79 -5.64 -4.35
CA LEU A 71 8.43 -6.67 -3.38
C LEU A 71 7.01 -6.47 -2.85
N VAL A 72 6.70 -5.27 -2.37
CA VAL A 72 5.40 -4.95 -1.76
C VAL A 72 4.30 -5.10 -2.80
N GLY A 73 4.49 -4.53 -3.99
CA GLY A 73 3.51 -4.66 -5.07
C GLY A 73 3.29 -6.10 -5.52
N ARG A 74 4.33 -6.92 -5.63
CA ARG A 74 4.19 -8.35 -5.95
C ARG A 74 3.48 -9.12 -4.84
N SER A 75 3.77 -8.81 -3.57
CA SER A 75 3.11 -9.43 -2.41
C SER A 75 1.62 -9.10 -2.37
N MET A 76 1.27 -7.82 -2.53
CA MET A 76 -0.11 -7.35 -2.67
C MET A 76 -0.84 -8.08 -3.80
N TYR A 77 -0.20 -8.22 -4.96
CA TYR A 77 -0.82 -8.88 -6.10
C TYR A 77 -1.03 -10.39 -5.87
N LEU A 78 0.00 -11.12 -5.42
CA LEU A 78 -0.08 -12.57 -5.29
C LEU A 78 -0.92 -12.99 -4.09
N MET A 79 -0.70 -12.36 -2.93
CA MET A 79 -1.19 -12.85 -1.65
C MET A 79 -2.25 -11.93 -1.04
N GLY A 80 -2.41 -10.70 -1.55
CA GLY A 80 -3.34 -9.73 -0.97
C GLY A 80 -2.85 -9.12 0.35
N ASP A 81 -1.59 -9.36 0.71
CA ASP A 81 -0.99 -8.97 1.99
C ASP A 81 0.55 -8.93 1.84
N LEU A 82 1.24 -8.35 2.82
CA LEU A 82 2.69 -8.35 2.99
C LEU A 82 3.12 -9.02 4.30
N ASP A 83 2.40 -8.75 5.39
CA ASP A 83 2.71 -9.29 6.72
C ASP A 83 1.41 -9.70 7.43
N PRO A 84 1.05 -10.98 7.38
CA PRO A 84 -0.15 -11.51 8.01
C PRO A 84 -0.24 -11.23 9.51
N LYS A 85 0.90 -11.05 10.22
CA LYS A 85 0.89 -10.72 11.64
C LYS A 85 0.37 -9.31 11.87
N LEU A 86 0.74 -8.37 11.01
CA LEU A 86 0.26 -7.00 11.09
C LEU A 86 -1.23 -6.92 10.74
N THR A 87 -1.65 -7.69 9.72
CA THR A 87 -3.07 -7.86 9.39
C THR A 87 -3.87 -8.44 10.55
N TRP A 88 -3.33 -9.45 11.24
CA TRP A 88 -3.95 -10.03 12.43
C TRP A 88 -4.11 -9.01 13.57
N VAL A 89 -3.13 -8.12 13.75
CA VAL A 89 -3.23 -7.02 14.74
C VAL A 89 -4.34 -6.05 14.34
N ILE A 90 -4.38 -5.62 13.07
CA ILE A 90 -5.46 -4.76 12.55
C ILE A 90 -6.84 -5.37 12.85
N ASP A 91 -7.01 -6.66 12.57
CA ASP A 91 -8.29 -7.33 12.71
C ASP A 91 -8.81 -7.35 14.15
N ARG A 92 -7.90 -7.39 15.12
CA ARG A 92 -8.20 -7.47 16.56
C ARG A 92 -8.32 -6.11 17.22
N VAL A 93 -7.58 -5.11 16.73
CA VAL A 93 -7.53 -3.78 17.35
C VAL A 93 -8.61 -2.87 16.79
N LEU A 94 -8.87 -2.92 15.48
CA LEU A 94 -9.86 -2.05 14.86
C LEU A 94 -11.24 -2.71 14.87
N SER A 95 -12.26 -1.91 15.07
CA SER A 95 -13.68 -2.27 14.95
C SER A 95 -14.35 -1.50 13.81
N PRO A 96 -15.50 -1.97 13.31
CA PRO A 96 -16.27 -1.20 12.33
C PRO A 96 -16.66 0.17 12.90
N GLY A 97 -16.57 1.23 12.10
CA GLY A 97 -16.82 2.61 12.52
C GLY A 97 -15.63 3.33 13.16
N ASP A 98 -14.52 2.63 13.46
CA ASP A 98 -13.34 3.29 14.03
C ASP A 98 -12.68 4.28 13.05
N THR A 99 -11.99 5.26 13.63
CA THR A 99 -11.07 6.15 12.88
C THR A 99 -9.64 5.68 13.12
N ALA A 100 -8.88 5.48 12.05
CA ALA A 100 -7.51 5.00 12.09
C ALA A 100 -6.58 5.88 11.24
N LEU A 101 -5.33 5.98 11.66
CA LEU A 101 -4.28 6.73 10.97
C LEU A 101 -3.27 5.75 10.36
N ASP A 102 -2.93 5.98 9.09
CA ASP A 102 -1.88 5.26 8.38
C ASP A 102 -0.69 6.21 8.08
N ALA A 103 0.39 6.04 8.83
CA ALA A 103 1.59 6.86 8.73
C ALA A 103 2.58 6.25 7.73
N GLY A 104 2.71 6.87 6.55
CA GLY A 104 3.55 6.35 5.47
C GLY A 104 2.79 5.34 4.61
N ALA A 105 1.63 5.75 4.09
CA ALA A 105 0.69 4.89 3.38
C ALA A 105 1.28 4.18 2.14
N ASN A 106 2.36 4.72 1.53
CA ASN A 106 3.10 4.08 0.44
C ASN A 106 2.17 3.58 -0.70
N LEU A 107 2.20 2.28 -1.04
CA LEU A 107 1.32 1.68 -2.06
C LEU A 107 -0.16 1.54 -1.63
N GLY A 108 -0.47 1.80 -0.36
CA GLY A 108 -1.83 1.71 0.18
C GLY A 108 -2.25 0.35 0.71
N LEU A 109 -1.32 -0.59 0.94
CA LEU A 109 -1.65 -1.89 1.53
C LEU A 109 -2.30 -1.74 2.91
N MET A 110 -1.63 -1.02 3.81
CA MET A 110 -2.13 -0.79 5.17
C MET A 110 -3.43 0.01 5.15
N THR A 111 -3.46 1.10 4.37
CA THR A 111 -4.65 1.89 4.12
C THR A 111 -5.84 1.01 3.70
N ALA A 112 -5.65 0.08 2.76
CA ALA A 112 -6.70 -0.81 2.29
C ALA A 112 -7.13 -1.83 3.36
N LEU A 113 -6.19 -2.46 4.06
CA LEU A 113 -6.52 -3.38 5.15
C LEU A 113 -7.33 -2.69 6.26
N ILE A 114 -6.90 -1.50 6.68
CA ILE A 114 -7.59 -0.67 7.66
C ILE A 114 -8.98 -0.30 7.14
N ALA A 115 -9.10 0.22 5.91
CA ALA A 115 -10.37 0.63 5.31
C ALA A 115 -11.36 -0.55 5.22
N SER A 116 -10.88 -1.74 4.85
CA SER A 116 -11.69 -2.95 4.83
C SER A 116 -12.20 -3.35 6.22
N ARG A 117 -11.41 -3.05 7.28
CA ARG A 117 -11.73 -3.45 8.65
C ARG A 117 -12.67 -2.49 9.36
N VAL A 118 -12.51 -1.17 9.14
CA VAL A 118 -13.38 -0.14 9.74
C VAL A 118 -14.70 0.02 8.98
N GLY A 119 -14.76 -0.39 7.72
CA GLY A 119 -16.00 -0.38 6.92
C GLY A 119 -16.49 1.04 6.57
N GLU A 120 -17.65 1.12 5.92
CA GLU A 120 -18.18 2.35 5.31
C GLU A 120 -18.44 3.51 6.31
N HIS A 121 -18.66 3.18 7.58
CA HIS A 121 -18.88 4.17 8.64
C HIS A 121 -17.60 4.60 9.38
N GLY A 122 -16.47 3.96 9.08
CA GLY A 122 -15.18 4.31 9.65
C GLY A 122 -14.50 5.46 8.93
N ARG A 123 -13.26 5.78 9.34
CA ARG A 123 -12.41 6.76 8.66
C ARG A 123 -10.95 6.31 8.67
N VAL A 124 -10.24 6.51 7.56
CA VAL A 124 -8.81 6.22 7.42
C VAL A 124 -8.08 7.46 6.94
N LEU A 125 -7.11 7.89 7.74
CA LEU A 125 -6.32 9.09 7.51
C LEU A 125 -4.94 8.67 7.03
N ALA A 126 -4.72 8.67 5.72
CA ALA A 126 -3.52 8.12 5.10
C ALA A 126 -2.53 9.22 4.73
N PHE A 127 -1.38 9.22 5.39
CA PHE A 127 -0.31 10.20 5.23
C PHE A 127 0.81 9.63 4.38
N GLU A 128 1.13 10.28 3.26
CA GLU A 128 2.22 9.86 2.39
C GLU A 128 2.85 11.07 1.67
N PRO A 129 4.13 11.39 1.93
CA PRO A 129 4.78 12.54 1.30
C PRO A 129 5.20 12.32 -0.15
N SER A 130 5.40 11.07 -0.62
CA SER A 130 5.91 10.81 -1.96
C SER A 130 4.88 11.12 -3.04
N PRO A 131 5.16 12.02 -4.01
CA PRO A 131 4.22 12.36 -5.08
C PRO A 131 3.83 11.15 -5.94
N LEU A 132 4.77 10.23 -6.17
CA LEU A 132 4.52 9.00 -6.93
C LEU A 132 3.57 8.05 -6.19
N MET A 133 3.74 7.91 -4.88
CA MET A 133 2.85 7.07 -4.08
C MET A 133 1.47 7.71 -3.93
N GLN A 134 1.43 9.03 -3.76
CA GLN A 134 0.17 9.79 -3.74
C GLN A 134 -0.64 9.60 -5.02
N GLU A 135 -0.01 9.61 -6.18
CA GLU A 135 -0.69 9.32 -7.44
C GLU A 135 -1.33 7.91 -7.45
N ARG A 136 -0.65 6.91 -6.89
CA ARG A 136 -1.18 5.55 -6.78
C ARG A 136 -2.32 5.44 -5.77
N LEU A 137 -2.22 6.13 -4.63
CA LEU A 137 -3.27 6.20 -3.62
C LEU A 137 -4.53 6.87 -4.17
N ARG A 138 -4.39 7.94 -4.97
CA ARG A 138 -5.53 8.58 -5.65
C ARG A 138 -6.20 7.63 -6.64
N ARG A 139 -5.43 6.86 -7.42
CA ARG A 139 -5.99 5.83 -8.31
C ARG A 139 -6.70 4.71 -7.56
N MET A 140 -6.14 4.27 -6.43
CA MET A 140 -6.82 3.34 -5.52
C MET A 140 -8.17 3.92 -5.07
N LYS A 141 -8.19 5.16 -4.56
CA LYS A 141 -9.43 5.81 -4.12
C LYS A 141 -10.45 5.96 -5.26
N ALA A 142 -10.01 6.37 -6.44
CA ALA A 142 -10.88 6.50 -7.62
C ALA A 142 -11.48 5.15 -8.07
N ALA A 143 -10.73 4.06 -7.93
CA ALA A 143 -11.19 2.71 -8.30
C ALA A 143 -12.14 2.08 -7.29
N ASN A 144 -12.30 2.65 -6.09
CA ASN A 144 -13.16 2.15 -5.03
C ASN A 144 -14.02 3.28 -4.47
N PRO A 145 -15.10 3.68 -5.18
CA PRO A 145 -16.03 4.69 -4.69
C PRO A 145 -16.59 4.28 -3.32
N GLY A 146 -16.67 5.24 -2.39
CA GLY A 146 -17.23 5.01 -1.05
C GLY A 146 -16.26 4.45 -0.01
N ILE A 147 -15.00 4.15 -0.34
CA ILE A 147 -14.04 3.75 0.69
C ILE A 147 -13.79 4.90 1.68
N PRO A 148 -13.66 4.62 2.98
CA PRO A 148 -13.57 5.64 4.04
C PRO A 148 -12.19 6.31 4.14
N VAL A 149 -11.51 6.59 3.00
CA VAL A 149 -10.09 7.01 2.97
C VAL A 149 -9.94 8.49 2.63
N GLU A 150 -9.19 9.21 3.47
CA GLU A 150 -8.74 10.58 3.28
C GLU A 150 -7.21 10.60 3.11
N LEU A 151 -6.73 11.27 2.05
CA LEU A 151 -5.32 11.25 1.65
C LEU A 151 -4.65 12.57 2.00
N PHE A 152 -3.50 12.50 2.67
CA PHE A 152 -2.70 13.64 3.10
C PHE A 152 -1.30 13.58 2.47
N PRO A 153 -0.96 14.50 1.54
CA PRO A 153 0.34 14.54 0.87
C PRO A 153 1.44 15.16 1.73
N VAL A 154 1.58 14.68 2.97
CA VAL A 154 2.53 15.18 3.96
C VAL A 154 3.17 14.05 4.75
N ALA A 155 4.36 14.29 5.28
CA ALA A 155 5.00 13.42 6.26
C ALA A 155 4.53 13.81 7.68
N LEU A 156 4.41 12.83 8.56
CA LEU A 156 4.17 13.08 9.98
C LEU A 156 5.49 13.28 10.72
N GLY A 157 5.52 14.28 11.61
CA GLY A 157 6.70 14.65 12.36
C GLY A 157 6.34 15.32 13.68
N ARG A 158 7.35 15.53 14.53
CA ARG A 158 7.17 16.11 15.89
C ARG A 158 6.65 17.55 15.86
N ALA A 159 6.98 18.31 14.82
CA ALA A 159 6.57 19.69 14.66
C ALA A 159 6.37 19.98 13.17
N GLN A 160 5.65 21.06 12.89
CA GLN A 160 5.51 21.56 11.52
C GLN A 160 6.87 21.98 10.96
N GLY A 161 7.14 21.58 9.72
CA GLY A 161 8.38 21.90 9.03
C GLY A 161 8.43 21.25 7.65
N GLU A 162 9.46 21.62 6.90
CA GLU A 162 9.76 21.03 5.59
C GLU A 162 11.03 20.19 5.69
N SER A 163 11.15 19.15 4.87
CA SER A 163 12.34 18.32 4.80
C SER A 163 12.49 17.69 3.41
N GLU A 164 13.72 17.45 2.98
CA GLU A 164 13.98 16.83 1.69
C GLU A 164 13.67 15.32 1.72
N LEU A 165 12.80 14.89 0.80
CA LEU A 165 12.51 13.48 0.58
C LEU A 165 13.51 12.89 -0.41
N ARG A 166 14.49 12.10 0.06
CA ARG A 166 15.49 11.48 -0.82
C ARG A 166 15.07 10.08 -1.26
N VAL A 167 14.87 9.94 -2.57
CA VAL A 167 14.66 8.64 -3.24
C VAL A 167 15.98 8.20 -3.86
N PRO A 168 16.63 7.12 -3.37
CA PRO A 168 17.93 6.71 -3.90
C PRO A 168 17.82 6.29 -5.38
N PRO A 169 18.72 6.76 -6.26
CA PRO A 169 18.72 6.34 -7.66
C PRO A 169 18.93 4.82 -7.76
N GLY A 170 18.15 4.17 -8.62
CA GLY A 170 18.19 2.71 -8.82
C GLY A 170 17.51 1.88 -7.71
N ARG A 171 17.06 2.48 -6.60
CA ARG A 171 16.15 1.80 -5.67
C ARG A 171 14.71 1.98 -6.12
N ARG A 172 13.91 0.93 -5.88
CA ARG A 172 12.50 0.93 -6.30
C ARG A 172 11.75 1.96 -5.45
N PRO A 173 10.82 2.74 -6.01
CA PRO A 173 10.19 3.85 -5.31
C PRO A 173 9.40 3.46 -4.04
N CYS A 174 9.16 2.15 -3.85
CA CYS A 174 8.42 1.58 -2.72
C CYS A 174 9.34 1.13 -1.57
N SER A 175 10.66 1.30 -1.69
CA SER A 175 11.64 0.99 -0.65
C SER A 175 12.02 2.23 0.16
N THR A 176 12.23 2.05 1.47
CA THR A 176 12.43 3.07 2.52
C THR A 176 13.00 4.40 2.02
N THR A 177 12.16 5.42 1.99
CA THR A 177 12.58 6.78 1.68
C THR A 177 13.26 7.40 2.89
N ARG A 178 14.40 8.06 2.69
CA ARG A 178 15.13 8.71 3.80
C ARG A 178 14.81 10.20 3.80
N ILE A 179 14.41 10.70 4.96
CA ILE A 179 14.28 12.13 5.20
C ILE A 179 15.68 12.71 5.40
N GLY A 180 16.09 13.63 4.53
CA GLY A 180 17.31 14.42 4.68
C GLY A 180 17.02 15.70 5.44
N ARG A 181 17.88 16.09 6.40
CA ARG A 181 17.83 17.43 7.01
C ARG A 181 18.41 18.44 6.01
N SER A 182 17.61 19.39 5.55
CA SER A 182 18.10 20.62 4.92
C SER A 182 17.18 21.79 5.22
N ASN A 183 17.80 22.96 5.44
CA ASN A 183 17.14 24.26 5.50
C ASN A 183 16.86 24.72 4.05
N MET A 184 15.66 25.25 3.78
CA MET A 184 15.12 25.76 2.50
C MET A 184 14.64 24.72 1.48
N SER A 185 13.58 24.94 0.69
CA SER A 185 12.22 25.44 0.94
C SER A 185 11.39 25.09 -0.31
N SER A 186 10.26 24.42 -0.17
CA SER A 186 9.20 24.38 -1.18
C SER A 186 7.87 24.46 -0.46
N ARG A 187 7.28 25.66 -0.48
CA ARG A 187 6.08 26.03 0.29
C ARG A 187 4.88 25.19 -0.14
N PHE A 188 4.36 24.39 0.77
CA PHE A 188 2.99 23.87 0.68
C PHE A 188 2.16 24.48 1.81
N ALA A 189 1.17 25.28 1.42
CA ALA A 189 0.24 25.90 2.35
C ALA A 189 -0.65 24.84 2.99
N TRP A 190 -0.73 24.88 4.31
CA TRP A 190 -1.71 24.13 5.08
C TRP A 190 -3.06 24.86 5.04
N ASN A 191 -4.15 24.13 4.82
CA ASN A 191 -5.48 24.59 5.20
C ASN A 191 -5.74 24.16 6.65
N PRO A 192 -6.39 24.99 7.48
CA PRO A 192 -6.66 24.65 8.87
C PRO A 192 -7.40 23.32 9.03
N CYS A 193 -7.05 22.62 10.12
CA CYS A 193 -7.69 21.40 10.58
C CYS A 193 -9.22 21.55 10.46
N PRO A 194 -9.92 20.67 9.71
CA PRO A 194 -11.36 20.78 9.58
C PRO A 194 -12.02 20.68 10.97
N PRO A 195 -13.05 21.48 11.28
CA PRO A 195 -13.71 21.45 12.59
C PRO A 195 -14.18 20.06 13.05
N SER A 196 -14.38 19.13 12.10
CA SER A 196 -14.75 17.73 12.33
C SER A 196 -13.69 16.87 13.02
N TRP A 197 -12.48 17.40 13.26
CA TRP A 197 -11.36 16.67 13.88
C TRP A 197 -11.19 16.91 15.38
N ASN A 198 -11.90 17.87 15.96
CA ASN A 198 -11.78 18.18 17.39
C ASN A 198 -12.25 17.05 18.34
N ASN A 199 -12.99 16.06 17.82
CA ASN A 199 -13.53 14.95 18.62
C ASN A 199 -12.75 13.64 18.51
N VAL A 200 -11.71 13.56 17.66
CA VAL A 200 -10.94 12.32 17.40
C VAL A 200 -9.94 12.00 18.52
N ALA A 201 -9.68 12.95 19.44
CA ALA A 201 -8.68 12.84 20.51
C ALA A 201 -9.28 12.58 21.91
N SER A 202 -10.44 11.94 22.01
CA SER A 202 -10.94 11.47 23.31
C SER A 202 -10.37 10.07 23.60
N PRO A 203 -9.50 9.90 24.63
CA PRO A 203 -9.06 8.56 25.01
C PRO A 203 -10.27 7.74 25.45
N LYS A 204 -10.48 6.56 24.84
CA LYS A 204 -11.39 5.56 25.39
C LYS A 204 -10.85 5.18 26.78
N SER A 205 -11.58 5.56 27.83
CA SER A 205 -11.29 5.13 29.20
C SER A 205 -11.49 3.62 29.31
N GLY A 206 -10.52 2.92 29.89
CA GLY A 206 -10.65 1.51 30.30
C GLY A 206 -9.56 0.61 29.71
N PHE A 207 -8.48 0.44 30.47
CA PHE A 207 -7.81 -0.85 30.60
C PHE A 207 -8.47 -1.63 31.73
#